data_AF-A0A0C3S8P2-F1
#
_entry.id   AF-A0A0C3S8P2-F1
#
_cell.length_a   1.000
_cell.length_b   1.000
_cell.length_c   1.000
_cell.angle_alpha   90.00
_cell.angle_beta   90.00
_cell.angle_gamma   90.00
#
_symmetry.space_group_name_H-M   'P 1'
#
loop_
_entity.id
_entity.type
_entity.pdbx_description
1 polymer ?
#
loop_
_entity_poly.entity_id
_entity_poly.type
_entity_poly.pdbx_seq_one_letter_code
_entity_poly.pdbx_strand_id
1 'polypeptide(L)'
;MSGLMMVVLNFATLLYYDPAYLIEKEGAGGPPQWVYFTWAAGLFIYQSFDAIDGKQARRTGMAGPLGELFDHGCDALNTTLEVVLCCRALGIGRSWWTVASQIATLANFYLTTWEEYYTGQLYLGFFSGPVEGILMIVGIYVITGLYGTPFWDTPVLTFLGLENVPQIAKYVPNKGLNEAFLVFGVVGLAFNIATSYVNVFNARREKKQSPFRPLLYLLPFPASAAIQVFWLMSPSFNQSAIINSPLFIPFLCAWGLQFAHQVGRMILAHVTKQSFPWGDALWVWSILGALDANLPLLLNRPPLVQHNQHNIGVVVVVTLGISLVSYARFCTLVIGDITNYLGIACFTVRKKDLSGKWRRAGSVDKIMVGKKQ
;
A
#
# COMPACT_ATOMS: atom_id res chain seq x y z
N MET A 1 7.54 13.47 -3.74
CA MET A 1 7.98 12.80 -5.00
C MET A 1 9.36 12.19 -4.91
N SER A 2 10.41 12.95 -4.55
CA SER A 2 11.77 12.38 -4.46
C SER A 2 11.85 11.15 -3.55
N GLY A 3 11.09 11.13 -2.45
CA GLY A 3 10.98 9.96 -1.56
C GLY A 3 10.46 8.74 -2.31
N LEU A 4 9.26 8.83 -2.91
CA LEU A 4 8.65 7.74 -3.70
C LEU A 4 9.59 7.22 -4.81
N MET A 5 10.36 8.10 -5.45
CA MET A 5 11.32 7.67 -6.47
C MET A 5 12.42 6.74 -5.91
N MET A 6 12.84 6.91 -4.65
CA MET A 6 13.81 6.00 -4.03
C MET A 6 13.23 4.59 -3.90
N VAL A 7 11.95 4.46 -3.53
CA VAL A 7 11.29 3.15 -3.45
C VAL A 7 11.05 2.56 -4.84
N VAL A 8 10.68 3.38 -5.83
CA VAL A 8 10.57 2.92 -7.23
C VAL A 8 11.92 2.42 -7.74
N LEU A 9 13.04 3.06 -7.39
CA LEU A 9 14.38 2.58 -7.73
C LEU A 9 14.69 1.25 -7.03
N ASN A 10 14.36 1.10 -5.74
CA ASN A 10 14.48 -0.19 -5.04
C ASN A 10 13.70 -1.29 -5.76
N PHE A 11 12.43 -1.03 -6.08
CA PHE A 11 11.59 -1.95 -6.83
C PHE A 11 12.17 -2.28 -8.22
N ALA A 12 12.74 -1.29 -8.93
CA ALA A 12 13.41 -1.53 -10.19
C ALA A 12 14.65 -2.44 -10.04
N THR A 13 15.42 -2.30 -8.95
CA THR A 13 16.55 -3.22 -8.69
C THR A 13 16.06 -4.65 -8.42
N LEU A 14 14.92 -4.83 -7.75
CA LEU A 14 14.30 -6.15 -7.61
C LEU A 14 13.97 -6.73 -8.99
N LEU A 15 13.28 -5.97 -9.85
CA LEU A 15 12.91 -6.45 -11.19
C LEU A 15 14.14 -6.77 -12.06
N TYR A 16 15.24 -6.06 -11.86
CA TYR A 16 16.49 -6.29 -12.59
C TYR A 16 17.18 -7.59 -12.16
N TYR A 17 17.33 -7.82 -10.85
CA TYR A 17 18.06 -8.99 -10.34
C TYR A 17 17.20 -10.25 -10.19
N ASP A 18 15.90 -10.09 -9.95
CA ASP A 18 14.95 -11.18 -9.75
C ASP A 18 13.60 -10.89 -10.43
N PRO A 19 13.55 -10.84 -11.77
CA PRO A 19 12.30 -10.62 -12.52
C PRO A 19 11.30 -11.77 -12.35
N ALA A 20 11.78 -12.94 -11.96
CA ALA A 20 10.93 -14.09 -11.66
C ALA A 20 10.29 -13.94 -10.27
N TYR A 21 10.87 -13.20 -9.33
CA TYR A 21 10.38 -13.13 -7.95
C TYR A 21 10.39 -14.50 -7.25
N LEU A 22 11.42 -15.30 -7.54
CA LEU A 22 11.64 -16.61 -6.95
C LEU A 22 12.57 -16.50 -5.75
N ILE A 23 12.41 -17.38 -4.77
CA ILE A 23 13.30 -17.44 -3.60
C ILE A 23 14.43 -18.44 -3.83
N GLU A 24 15.46 -18.36 -3.01
CA GLU A 24 16.67 -19.19 -3.10
C GLU A 24 16.32 -20.69 -2.97
N LYS A 25 15.28 -21.03 -2.19
CA LYS A 25 14.74 -22.40 -2.08
C LYS A 25 14.17 -22.95 -3.38
N GLU A 26 13.79 -22.07 -4.30
CA GLU A 26 13.24 -22.41 -5.62
C GLU A 26 14.32 -22.37 -6.72
N GLY A 27 15.61 -22.28 -6.32
CA GLY A 27 16.75 -22.34 -7.23
C GLY A 27 17.19 -20.99 -7.82
N ALA A 28 16.71 -19.88 -7.28
CA ALA A 28 17.08 -18.53 -7.74
C ALA A 28 18.35 -18.00 -7.06
N GLY A 29 19.19 -17.28 -7.80
CA GLY A 29 20.37 -16.58 -7.25
C GLY A 29 20.03 -15.33 -6.43
N GLY A 30 18.79 -14.81 -6.57
CA GLY A 30 18.28 -13.65 -5.86
C GLY A 30 19.02 -12.33 -6.08
N PRO A 31 18.51 -11.21 -5.52
CA PRO A 31 19.26 -9.96 -5.47
C PRO A 31 20.57 -10.13 -4.69
N PRO A 32 21.70 -9.58 -5.17
CA PRO A 32 22.93 -9.52 -4.39
C PRO A 32 22.69 -8.86 -3.04
N GLN A 33 23.34 -9.36 -1.97
CA GLN A 33 23.13 -8.91 -0.60
C GLN A 33 23.22 -7.38 -0.41
N TRP A 34 24.12 -6.70 -1.14
CA TRP A 34 24.29 -5.26 -1.01
C TRP A 34 23.05 -4.46 -1.46
N VAL A 35 22.21 -5.02 -2.32
CA VAL A 35 20.98 -4.38 -2.82
C VAL A 35 19.97 -4.18 -1.68
N TYR A 36 19.94 -5.07 -0.70
CA TYR A 36 19.07 -4.89 0.47
C TYR A 36 19.48 -3.67 1.31
N PHE A 37 20.78 -3.29 1.36
CA PHE A 37 21.17 -2.04 2.01
C PHE A 37 20.68 -0.80 1.23
N THR A 38 20.60 -0.88 -0.10
CA THR A 38 19.99 0.21 -0.87
C THR A 38 18.49 0.29 -0.62
N TRP A 39 17.82 -0.85 -0.40
CA TRP A 39 16.41 -0.88 0.00
C TRP A 39 16.18 -0.23 1.35
N ALA A 40 17.00 -0.60 2.35
CA ALA A 40 17.01 0.03 3.68
C ALA A 40 17.18 1.55 3.59
N ALA A 41 18.19 2.01 2.84
CA ALA A 41 18.46 3.43 2.67
C ALA A 41 17.32 4.14 1.94
N GLY A 42 16.80 3.56 0.86
CA GLY A 42 15.72 4.15 0.06
C GLY A 42 14.42 4.30 0.85
N LEU A 43 14.03 3.28 1.62
CA LEU A 43 12.85 3.33 2.48
C LEU A 43 13.03 4.31 3.66
N PHE A 44 14.23 4.35 4.26
CA PHE A 44 14.53 5.33 5.30
C PHE A 44 14.47 6.77 4.78
N ILE A 45 14.96 7.01 3.56
CA ILE A 45 14.88 8.32 2.90
C ILE A 45 13.42 8.66 2.56
N TYR A 46 12.64 7.68 2.09
CA TYR A 46 11.20 7.85 1.83
C TYR A 46 10.49 8.42 3.06
N GLN A 47 10.53 7.71 4.19
CA GLN A 47 9.84 8.15 5.42
C GLN A 47 10.37 9.50 5.94
N SER A 48 11.66 9.77 5.72
CA SER A 48 12.26 11.01 6.20
C SER A 48 11.75 12.20 5.40
N PHE A 49 11.63 12.05 4.08
CA PHE A 49 11.11 13.11 3.20
C PHE A 49 9.63 13.33 3.43
N ASP A 50 8.87 12.25 3.59
CA ASP A 50 7.46 12.23 3.99
C ASP A 50 7.25 13.04 5.29
N ALA A 51 7.92 12.67 6.38
CA ALA A 51 7.78 13.35 7.67
C ALA A 51 8.21 14.85 7.69
N ILE A 52 8.99 15.29 6.70
CA ILE A 52 9.47 16.68 6.60
C ILE A 52 8.56 17.54 5.72
N ASP A 53 7.79 16.95 4.80
CA ASP A 53 7.09 17.72 3.76
C ASP A 53 5.99 18.62 4.34
N GLY A 54 5.22 18.15 5.32
CA GLY A 54 4.17 18.92 5.98
C GLY A 54 4.74 20.05 6.82
N LYS A 55 5.92 19.85 7.43
CA LYS A 55 6.65 20.92 8.13
C LYS A 55 7.10 22.00 7.15
N GLN A 56 7.61 21.61 5.98
CA GLN A 56 7.99 22.55 4.92
C GLN A 56 6.77 23.25 4.30
N ALA A 57 5.65 22.54 4.10
CA ALA A 57 4.42 23.11 3.59
C ALA A 57 3.86 24.17 4.54
N ARG A 58 3.87 23.93 5.86
CA ARG A 58 3.51 24.94 6.87
C ARG A 58 4.46 26.13 6.86
N ARG A 59 5.78 25.88 6.83
CA ARG A 59 6.81 26.95 6.79
C ARG A 59 6.68 27.85 5.56
N THR A 60 6.29 27.28 4.42
CA THR A 60 6.17 28.01 3.15
C THR A 60 4.78 28.55 2.86
N GLY A 61 3.81 28.33 3.77
CA GLY A 61 2.42 28.76 3.59
C GLY A 61 1.69 27.99 2.50
N MET A 62 2.14 26.78 2.15
CA MET A 62 1.63 25.92 1.09
C MET A 62 0.79 24.75 1.62
N ALA A 63 0.60 24.65 2.94
CA ALA A 63 -0.24 23.62 3.55
C ALA A 63 -1.70 23.72 3.06
N GLY A 64 -2.30 22.58 2.74
CA GLY A 64 -3.69 22.50 2.30
C GLY A 64 -4.04 21.12 1.71
N PRO A 65 -5.29 20.96 1.22
CA PRO A 65 -5.82 19.69 0.70
C PRO A 65 -4.98 19.03 -0.40
N LEU A 66 -4.27 19.83 -1.20
CA LEU A 66 -3.39 19.33 -2.25
C LEU A 66 -2.22 18.53 -1.66
N GLY A 67 -1.63 19.03 -0.57
CA GLY A 67 -0.50 18.38 0.09
C GLY A 67 -0.93 17.03 0.67
N GLU A 68 -2.02 17.01 1.41
CA GLU A 68 -2.61 15.80 2.00
C GLU A 68 -2.94 14.73 0.94
N LEU A 69 -3.60 15.12 -0.15
CA LEU A 69 -3.90 14.20 -1.25
C LEU A 69 -2.62 13.65 -1.91
N PHE A 70 -1.59 14.48 -2.04
CA PHE A 70 -0.34 14.09 -2.68
C PHE A 70 0.47 13.14 -1.81
N ASP A 71 0.55 13.44 -0.52
CA ASP A 71 1.27 12.69 0.51
C ASP A 71 0.69 11.27 0.65
N HIS A 72 -0.61 11.19 1.00
CA HIS A 72 -1.31 9.92 1.14
C HIS A 72 -1.41 9.16 -0.19
N GLY A 73 -1.43 9.87 -1.32
CA GLY A 73 -1.38 9.25 -2.65
C GLY A 73 -0.05 8.53 -2.91
N CYS A 74 1.08 9.12 -2.50
CA CYS A 74 2.38 8.48 -2.57
C CYS A 74 2.45 7.27 -1.65
N ASP A 75 1.94 7.39 -0.42
CA ASP A 75 1.89 6.27 0.53
C ASP A 75 1.06 5.10 0.00
N ALA A 76 -0.09 5.39 -0.61
CA ALA A 76 -0.95 4.36 -1.18
C ALA A 76 -0.21 3.53 -2.25
N LEU A 77 0.63 4.15 -3.09
CA LEU A 77 1.48 3.42 -4.04
C LEU A 77 2.59 2.65 -3.33
N ASN A 78 3.22 3.29 -2.35
CA ASN A 78 4.34 2.74 -1.60
C ASN A 78 3.97 1.42 -0.90
N THR A 79 2.75 1.30 -0.38
CA THR A 79 2.26 0.10 0.33
C THR A 79 2.50 -1.20 -0.45
N THR A 80 2.18 -1.23 -1.74
CA THR A 80 2.31 -2.45 -2.56
C THR A 80 3.76 -2.71 -2.95
N LEU A 81 4.52 -1.66 -3.27
CA LEU A 81 5.93 -1.81 -3.60
C LEU A 81 6.73 -2.37 -2.41
N GLU A 82 6.46 -1.85 -1.21
CA GLU A 82 7.10 -2.31 0.01
C GLU A 82 6.65 -3.71 0.44
N VAL A 83 5.39 -4.10 0.21
CA VAL A 83 4.97 -5.50 0.41
C VAL A 83 5.82 -6.44 -0.43
N VAL A 84 6.01 -6.12 -1.71
CA VAL A 84 6.80 -6.96 -2.62
C VAL A 84 8.28 -7.01 -2.19
N LEU A 85 8.89 -5.86 -1.90
CA LEU A 85 10.28 -5.80 -1.47
C LEU A 85 10.50 -6.51 -0.13
N CYS A 86 9.64 -6.29 0.86
CA CYS A 86 9.71 -6.90 2.19
C CYS A 86 9.50 -8.41 2.13
N CYS A 87 8.48 -8.89 1.39
CA CYS A 87 8.27 -10.33 1.22
C CYS A 87 9.45 -11.00 0.52
N ARG A 88 10.13 -10.32 -0.42
CA ARG A 88 11.37 -10.85 -1.00
C ARG A 88 12.52 -10.90 0.01
N ALA A 89 12.68 -9.86 0.83
CA ALA A 89 13.74 -9.79 1.83
C ALA A 89 13.57 -10.83 2.95
N LEU A 90 12.34 -11.23 3.25
CA LEU A 90 11.98 -12.29 4.19
C LEU A 90 12.07 -13.71 3.59
N GLY A 91 12.44 -13.85 2.32
CA GLY A 91 12.49 -15.15 1.64
C GLY A 91 11.12 -15.80 1.41
N ILE A 92 10.05 -15.00 1.27
CA ILE A 92 8.67 -15.48 1.08
C ILE A 92 8.31 -15.64 -0.42
N GLY A 93 8.67 -14.66 -1.25
CA GLY A 93 8.49 -14.73 -2.71
C GLY A 93 7.05 -14.98 -3.18
N ARG A 94 6.88 -15.89 -4.14
CA ARG A 94 5.58 -16.29 -4.71
C ARG A 94 4.82 -17.19 -3.74
N SER A 95 3.91 -16.63 -2.96
CA SER A 95 3.09 -17.42 -2.05
C SER A 95 1.82 -16.71 -1.61
N TRP A 96 0.90 -17.48 -1.03
CA TRP A 96 -0.26 -16.94 -0.32
C TRP A 96 0.12 -16.09 0.89
N TRP A 97 1.31 -16.26 1.45
CA TRP A 97 1.83 -15.36 2.49
C TRP A 97 2.11 -13.96 1.95
N THR A 98 2.61 -13.83 0.72
CA THR A 98 2.74 -12.53 0.05
C THR A 98 1.37 -11.92 -0.25
N VAL A 99 0.39 -12.72 -0.68
CA VAL A 99 -1.00 -12.27 -0.87
C VAL A 99 -1.60 -11.80 0.46
N ALA A 100 -1.41 -12.54 1.55
CA ALA A 100 -1.88 -12.16 2.87
C ALA A 100 -1.21 -10.87 3.37
N SER A 101 0.09 -10.69 3.09
CA SER A 101 0.84 -9.47 3.43
C SER A 101 0.34 -8.27 2.65
N GLN A 102 0.03 -8.45 1.36
CA GLN A 102 -0.62 -7.45 0.52
C GLN A 102 -1.96 -7.04 1.13
N ILE A 103 -2.85 -8.00 1.42
CA ILE A 103 -4.16 -7.72 2.02
C ILE A 103 -4.00 -7.01 3.36
N ALA A 104 -3.11 -7.49 4.24
CA ALA A 104 -2.93 -6.92 5.57
C ALA A 104 -2.45 -5.46 5.51
N THR A 105 -1.48 -5.17 4.64
CA THR A 105 -0.92 -3.82 4.49
C THR A 105 -1.94 -2.86 3.87
N LEU A 106 -2.64 -3.30 2.81
CA LEU A 106 -3.70 -2.50 2.21
C LEU A 106 -4.88 -2.29 3.17
N ALA A 107 -5.25 -3.30 3.96
CA ALA A 107 -6.29 -3.19 4.98
C ALA A 107 -5.93 -2.13 6.02
N ASN A 108 -4.67 -2.15 6.48
CA ASN A 108 -4.16 -1.19 7.45
C ASN A 108 -4.23 0.26 6.91
N PHE A 109 -3.83 0.46 5.65
CA PHE A 109 -3.88 1.78 5.01
C PHE A 109 -5.32 2.24 4.75
N TYR A 110 -6.21 1.34 4.32
CA TYR A 110 -7.62 1.65 4.15
C TYR A 110 -8.28 2.04 5.47
N LEU A 111 -8.00 1.29 6.53
CA LEU A 111 -8.57 1.51 7.86
C LEU A 111 -8.19 2.88 8.42
N THR A 112 -6.91 3.24 8.36
CA THR A 112 -6.42 4.54 8.83
C THR A 112 -7.02 5.70 8.04
N THR A 113 -7.14 5.56 6.72
CA THR A 113 -7.79 6.57 5.88
C THR A 113 -9.31 6.65 6.14
N TRP A 114 -9.97 5.51 6.40
CA TRP A 114 -11.39 5.47 6.79
C TRP A 114 -11.62 6.12 8.15
N GLU A 115 -10.71 5.90 9.10
CA GLU A 115 -10.73 6.53 10.41
C GLU A 115 -10.61 8.05 10.29
N GLU A 116 -9.65 8.53 9.50
CA GLU A 116 -9.48 9.95 9.21
C GLU A 116 -10.72 10.55 8.52
N TYR A 117 -11.33 9.84 7.57
CA TYR A 117 -12.57 10.29 6.91
C TYR A 117 -13.67 10.64 7.91
N TYR A 118 -13.87 9.83 8.96
CA TYR A 118 -14.94 10.03 9.96
C TYR A 118 -14.56 10.95 11.12
N THR A 119 -13.32 10.85 11.59
CA THR A 119 -12.86 11.60 12.75
C THR A 119 -12.45 13.01 12.35
N GLY A 120 -11.86 13.16 11.16
CA GLY A 120 -11.22 14.36 10.65
C GLY A 120 -9.83 14.59 11.20
N GLN A 121 -9.21 13.57 11.79
CA GLN A 121 -7.86 13.59 12.32
C GLN A 121 -7.17 12.28 11.96
N LEU A 122 -5.93 12.37 11.48
CA LEU A 122 -5.04 11.22 11.38
C LEU A 122 -4.44 10.95 12.78
N TYR A 123 -4.86 9.85 13.43
CA TYR A 123 -4.36 9.51 14.76
C TYR A 123 -2.95 8.92 14.66
N LEU A 124 -1.94 9.74 14.96
CA LEU A 124 -0.55 9.33 15.15
C LEU A 124 -0.25 9.41 16.65
N GLY A 125 -0.38 8.27 17.35
CA GLY A 125 -0.06 8.18 18.78
C GLY A 125 1.43 8.39 19.07
N PHE A 126 1.83 8.30 20.35
CA PHE A 126 3.26 8.27 20.75
C PHE A 126 4.00 7.12 20.07
N PHE A 127 3.31 5.99 19.89
CA PHE A 127 3.65 5.00 18.89
C PHE A 127 2.72 5.23 17.69
N SER A 128 3.29 5.75 16.60
CA SER A 128 2.50 6.18 15.45
C SER A 128 1.87 5.00 14.72
N GLY A 129 2.54 3.84 14.72
CA GLY A 129 2.23 2.69 13.88
C GLY A 129 3.08 2.67 12.61
N PRO A 130 2.91 3.65 11.68
CA PRO A 130 3.68 3.70 10.44
C PRO A 130 5.18 3.86 10.64
N VAL A 131 5.66 4.76 11.50
CA VAL A 131 7.11 4.99 11.68
C VAL A 131 7.79 3.74 12.22
N GLU A 132 7.21 3.12 13.24
CA GLU A 132 7.74 1.91 13.85
C GLU A 132 7.72 0.73 12.86
N GLY A 133 6.65 0.59 12.09
CA GLY A 133 6.53 -0.41 11.04
C GLY A 133 7.59 -0.23 9.95
N ILE A 134 7.79 1.00 9.46
CA ILE A 134 8.79 1.29 8.44
C ILE A 134 10.21 1.04 8.97
N LEU A 135 10.53 1.50 10.18
CA LEU A 135 11.84 1.23 10.80
C LEU A 135 12.09 -0.27 11.01
N MET A 136 11.05 -1.05 11.29
CA MET A 136 11.14 -2.50 11.37
C MET A 136 11.47 -3.12 10.00
N ILE A 137 10.85 -2.65 8.91
CA ILE A 137 11.17 -3.09 7.55
C ILE A 137 12.59 -2.67 7.13
N VAL A 138 13.03 -1.46 7.49
CA VAL A 138 14.43 -1.03 7.31
C VAL A 138 15.38 -1.99 8.03
N GLY A 139 15.05 -2.39 9.27
CA GLY A 139 15.79 -3.41 10.02
C GLY A 139 15.82 -4.75 9.31
N ILE A 140 14.69 -5.20 8.76
CA ILE A 140 14.61 -6.44 7.94
C ILE A 140 15.58 -6.36 6.77
N TYR A 141 15.57 -5.27 6.02
CA TYR A 141 16.48 -5.08 4.88
C TYR A 141 17.96 -5.09 5.29
N VAL A 142 18.32 -4.47 6.41
CA VAL A 142 19.70 -4.52 6.93
C VAL A 142 20.09 -5.94 7.33
N ILE A 143 19.23 -6.66 8.05
CA ILE A 143 19.48 -8.05 8.47
C ILE A 143 19.61 -8.96 7.24
N THR A 144 18.73 -8.84 6.26
CA THR A 144 18.82 -9.59 4.99
C THR A 144 20.09 -9.25 4.22
N GLY A 145 20.51 -7.99 4.23
CA GLY A 145 21.78 -7.58 3.62
C GLY A 145 23.01 -8.18 4.29
N LEU A 146 22.96 -8.42 5.60
CA LEU A 146 24.07 -9.01 6.36
C LEU A 146 24.12 -10.54 6.26
N TYR A 147 22.97 -11.21 6.37
CA TYR A 147 22.89 -12.66 6.54
C TYR A 147 22.25 -13.39 5.35
N GLY A 148 21.72 -12.66 4.37
CA GLY A 148 20.91 -13.21 3.29
C GLY A 148 19.48 -13.54 3.72
N THR A 149 18.63 -13.87 2.74
CA THR A 149 17.24 -14.29 2.99
C THR A 149 17.09 -15.60 3.76
N PRO A 150 17.98 -16.62 3.67
CA PRO A 150 17.81 -17.88 4.40
C PRO A 150 17.86 -17.71 5.93
N PHE A 151 18.41 -16.59 6.41
CA PHE A 151 18.37 -16.24 7.84
C PHE A 151 16.94 -16.30 8.40
N TRP A 152 15.95 -15.83 7.63
CA TRP A 152 14.56 -15.75 8.08
C TRP A 152 13.86 -17.11 8.16
N ASP A 153 14.47 -18.16 7.61
CA ASP A 153 13.99 -19.53 7.76
C ASP A 153 14.42 -20.18 9.07
N THR A 154 15.31 -19.52 9.82
CA THR A 154 15.71 -19.97 11.16
C THR A 154 14.45 -20.15 12.01
N PRO A 155 14.24 -21.33 12.63
CA PRO A 155 13.08 -21.54 13.48
C PRO A 155 13.11 -20.63 14.72
N VAL A 156 11.95 -20.11 15.14
CA VAL A 156 11.83 -19.17 16.27
C VAL A 156 12.42 -19.73 17.57
N LEU A 157 12.15 -21.00 17.88
CA LEU A 157 12.64 -21.60 19.14
C LEU A 157 14.16 -21.79 19.10
N THR A 158 14.72 -22.11 17.94
CA THR A 158 16.16 -22.22 17.74
C THR A 158 16.82 -20.85 17.86
N PHE A 159 16.25 -19.80 17.25
CA PHE A 159 16.75 -18.43 17.37
C PHE A 159 16.76 -17.92 18.83
N LEU A 160 15.75 -18.28 19.61
CA LEU A 160 15.64 -17.90 21.02
C LEU A 160 16.41 -18.83 21.99
N GLY A 161 17.01 -19.92 21.50
CA GLY A 161 17.68 -20.93 22.34
C GLY A 161 16.72 -21.72 23.25
N LEU A 162 15.43 -21.77 22.91
CA LEU A 162 14.37 -22.41 23.70
C LEU A 162 13.96 -23.80 23.20
N GLU A 163 14.62 -24.31 22.16
CA GLU A 163 14.33 -25.62 21.55
C GLU A 163 14.43 -26.79 22.54
N ASN A 164 15.32 -26.68 23.53
CA ASN A 164 15.55 -27.72 24.53
C ASN A 164 14.63 -27.61 25.76
N VAL A 165 13.68 -26.67 25.78
CA VAL A 165 12.70 -26.52 26.86
C VAL A 165 11.44 -27.30 26.50
N PRO A 166 11.23 -28.52 27.06
CA PRO A 166 10.19 -29.45 26.57
C PRO A 166 8.77 -28.90 26.74
N GLN A 167 8.57 -28.05 27.75
CA GLN A 167 7.30 -27.39 28.04
C GLN A 167 6.96 -26.33 26.99
N ILE A 168 7.95 -25.65 26.38
CA ILE A 168 7.72 -24.59 25.40
C ILE A 168 7.63 -25.20 23.99
N ALA A 169 8.54 -26.11 23.66
CA ALA A 169 8.58 -26.79 22.36
C ALA A 169 7.30 -27.59 22.04
N LYS A 170 6.54 -28.00 23.06
CA LYS A 170 5.27 -28.71 22.90
C LYS A 170 4.11 -27.80 22.45
N TYR A 171 4.11 -26.52 22.85
CA TYR A 171 2.97 -25.62 22.61
C TYR A 171 3.25 -24.53 21.58
N VAL A 172 4.53 -24.20 21.32
CA VAL A 172 4.91 -23.18 20.34
C VAL A 172 5.31 -23.85 19.02
N PRO A 173 4.59 -23.60 17.91
CA PRO A 173 4.98 -24.11 16.60
C PRO A 173 6.36 -23.60 16.21
N ASN A 174 7.31 -24.50 15.93
CA ASN A 174 8.68 -24.14 15.56
C ASN A 174 8.78 -23.72 14.08
N LYS A 175 8.07 -22.64 13.74
CA LYS A 175 8.08 -22.04 12.40
C LYS A 175 9.25 -21.08 12.21
N GLY A 176 9.57 -20.74 10.96
CA GLY A 176 10.60 -19.75 10.61
C GLY A 176 10.29 -18.35 11.13
N LEU A 177 11.33 -17.53 11.33
CA LEU A 177 11.22 -16.12 11.72
C LEU A 177 10.39 -15.31 10.71
N ASN A 178 10.44 -15.64 9.42
CA ASN A 178 9.58 -15.04 8.39
C ASN A 178 8.09 -15.22 8.70
N GLU A 179 7.62 -16.46 8.89
CA GLU A 179 6.21 -16.71 9.23
C GLU A 179 5.82 -16.07 10.57
N ALA A 180 6.73 -16.07 11.56
CA ALA A 180 6.49 -15.42 12.83
C ALA A 180 6.28 -13.90 12.69
N PHE A 181 7.08 -13.24 11.85
CA PHE A 181 6.92 -11.82 11.53
C PHE A 181 5.56 -11.54 10.86
N LEU A 182 5.13 -12.41 9.92
CA LEU A 182 3.82 -12.24 9.27
C LEU A 182 2.66 -12.40 10.26
N VAL A 183 2.74 -13.39 11.16
CA VAL A 183 1.74 -13.58 12.23
C VAL A 183 1.72 -12.36 13.15
N PHE A 184 2.89 -11.82 13.52
CA PHE A 184 3.00 -10.58 14.28
C PHE A 184 2.29 -9.42 13.55
N GLY A 185 2.49 -9.28 12.23
CA GLY A 185 1.79 -8.29 11.42
C GLY A 185 0.27 -8.44 11.43
N VAL A 186 -0.25 -9.67 11.35
CA VAL A 186 -1.70 -9.95 11.44
C VAL A 186 -2.26 -9.56 12.82
N VAL A 187 -1.54 -9.87 13.90
CA VAL A 187 -1.93 -9.46 15.26
C VAL A 187 -1.93 -7.93 15.39
N GLY A 188 -0.90 -7.27 14.85
CA GLY A 188 -0.81 -5.81 14.80
C GLY A 188 -2.00 -5.18 14.05
N LEU A 189 -2.37 -5.74 12.90
CA LEU A 189 -3.55 -5.31 12.15
C LEU A 189 -4.84 -5.49 12.94
N ALA A 190 -5.02 -6.63 13.62
CA ALA A 190 -6.21 -6.88 14.43
C ALA A 190 -6.36 -5.86 15.57
N PHE A 191 -5.24 -5.53 16.22
CA PHE A 191 -5.20 -4.47 17.23
C PHE A 191 -5.57 -3.12 16.60
N ASN A 192 -5.01 -2.79 15.43
CA ASN A 192 -5.30 -1.52 14.76
C ASN A 192 -6.78 -1.39 14.36
N ILE A 193 -7.39 -2.47 13.85
CA ILE A 193 -8.84 -2.53 13.55
C ILE A 193 -9.66 -2.18 14.79
N ALA A 194 -9.33 -2.78 15.94
CA ALA A 194 -10.03 -2.51 17.19
C ALA A 194 -9.86 -1.05 17.64
N THR A 195 -8.64 -0.51 17.61
CA THR A 195 -8.36 0.87 18.02
C THR A 195 -9.02 1.90 17.10
N SER A 196 -8.87 1.76 15.79
CA SER A 196 -9.49 2.68 14.82
C SER A 196 -11.01 2.66 14.92
N TYR A 197 -11.62 1.50 15.18
CA TYR A 197 -13.06 1.44 15.41
C TYR A 197 -13.47 2.17 16.68
N VAL A 198 -12.74 2.00 17.79
CA VAL A 198 -13.01 2.72 19.04
C VAL A 198 -12.90 4.23 18.84
N ASN A 199 -11.90 4.70 18.10
CA ASN A 199 -11.71 6.12 17.79
C ASN A 199 -12.87 6.69 16.97
N VAL A 200 -13.28 6.00 15.90
CA VAL A 200 -14.45 6.40 15.10
C VAL A 200 -15.74 6.35 15.94
N PHE A 201 -15.92 5.33 16.77
CA PHE A 201 -17.07 5.20 17.65
C PHE A 201 -17.18 6.41 18.58
N ASN A 202 -16.09 6.78 19.26
CA ASN A 202 -16.04 7.91 20.18
C ASN A 202 -16.31 9.23 19.45
N ALA A 203 -15.63 9.49 18.33
CA ALA A 203 -15.82 10.71 17.54
C ALA A 203 -17.25 10.87 17.00
N ARG A 204 -17.88 9.75 16.59
CA ARG A 204 -19.28 9.75 16.12
C ARG A 204 -20.26 10.00 17.26
N ARG A 205 -20.02 9.40 18.43
CA ARG A 205 -20.85 9.56 19.62
C ARG A 205 -20.82 11.01 20.12
N GLU A 206 -19.65 11.64 20.15
CA GLU A 206 -19.51 13.07 20.49
C GLU A 206 -20.30 13.96 19.53
N LYS A 207 -20.27 13.65 18.23
CA LYS A 207 -21.06 14.35 17.19
C LYS A 207 -22.55 13.96 17.17
N LYS A 208 -23.04 13.14 18.11
CA LYS A 208 -24.41 12.59 18.17
C LYS A 208 -24.86 11.88 16.87
N GLN A 209 -23.92 11.22 16.18
CA GLN A 209 -24.16 10.46 14.96
C GLN A 209 -24.17 8.95 15.24
N SER A 210 -24.81 8.15 14.37
CA SER A 210 -24.87 6.69 14.52
C SER A 210 -23.47 6.05 14.47
N PRO A 211 -22.97 5.39 15.52
CA PRO A 211 -21.61 4.87 15.51
C PRO A 211 -21.43 3.61 14.64
N PHE A 212 -22.51 2.93 14.25
CA PHE A 212 -22.45 1.64 13.55
C PHE A 212 -22.50 1.73 12.03
N ARG A 213 -23.14 2.78 11.48
CA ARG A 213 -23.17 2.99 10.01
C ARG A 213 -21.77 3.05 9.37
N PRO A 214 -20.73 3.64 10.00
CA PRO A 214 -19.34 3.58 9.54
C PRO A 214 -18.81 2.18 9.24
N LEU A 215 -19.25 1.15 9.98
CA LEU A 215 -18.79 -0.24 9.77
C LEU A 215 -19.16 -0.77 8.39
N LEU A 216 -20.30 -0.35 7.84
CA LEU A 216 -20.66 -0.71 6.47
C LEU A 216 -19.61 -0.20 5.49
N TYR A 217 -19.08 1.00 5.71
CA TYR A 217 -18.07 1.62 4.84
C TYR A 217 -16.67 1.00 4.96
N LEU A 218 -16.49 -0.01 5.82
CA LEU A 218 -15.33 -0.90 5.78
C LEU A 218 -15.47 -2.00 4.71
N LEU A 219 -16.70 -2.41 4.35
CA LEU A 219 -16.98 -3.49 3.39
C LEU A 219 -16.37 -3.32 1.98
N PRO A 220 -16.20 -2.11 1.42
CA PRO A 220 -15.58 -1.94 0.12
C PRO A 220 -14.18 -2.57 0.01
N PHE A 221 -13.38 -2.52 1.08
CA PHE A 221 -12.05 -3.13 1.06
C PHE A 221 -12.10 -4.67 0.99
N PRO A 222 -12.75 -5.40 1.94
CA PRO A 222 -12.90 -6.84 1.84
C PRO A 222 -13.55 -7.31 0.55
N ALA A 223 -14.54 -6.57 0.02
CA ALA A 223 -15.15 -6.89 -1.27
C ALA A 223 -14.13 -6.82 -2.43
N SER A 224 -13.36 -5.74 -2.51
CA SER A 224 -12.32 -5.59 -3.52
C SER A 224 -11.21 -6.64 -3.39
N ALA A 225 -10.79 -6.96 -2.16
CA ALA A 225 -9.78 -7.98 -1.89
C ALA A 225 -10.29 -9.39 -2.24
N ALA A 226 -11.56 -9.69 -1.95
CA ALA A 226 -12.18 -10.97 -2.28
C ALA A 226 -12.23 -11.21 -3.80
N ILE A 227 -12.48 -10.16 -4.60
CA ILE A 227 -12.44 -10.25 -6.07
C ILE A 227 -11.03 -10.66 -6.54
N GLN A 228 -9.99 -10.03 -6.00
CA GLN A 228 -8.61 -10.31 -6.37
C GLN A 228 -8.14 -11.69 -5.91
N VAL A 229 -8.49 -12.08 -4.69
CA VAL A 229 -8.23 -13.43 -4.17
C VAL A 229 -8.95 -14.48 -5.02
N PHE A 230 -10.21 -14.25 -5.35
CA PHE A 230 -10.98 -15.15 -6.21
C PHE A 230 -10.29 -15.32 -7.58
N TRP A 231 -9.79 -14.23 -8.17
CA TRP A 231 -9.00 -14.33 -9.41
C TRP A 231 -7.73 -15.17 -9.21
N LEU A 232 -6.94 -14.89 -8.18
CA LEU A 232 -5.69 -15.60 -7.88
C LEU A 232 -5.90 -17.09 -7.58
N MET A 233 -7.08 -17.50 -7.11
CA MET A 233 -7.38 -18.91 -6.81
C MET A 233 -7.45 -19.79 -8.06
N SER A 234 -7.53 -19.25 -9.28
CA SER A 234 -7.63 -20.06 -10.49
C SER A 234 -6.28 -20.69 -10.89
N PRO A 235 -6.24 -21.97 -11.32
CA PRO A 235 -7.35 -22.94 -11.39
C PRO A 235 -7.72 -23.60 -10.05
N SER A 236 -6.79 -23.64 -9.09
CA SER A 236 -7.07 -24.06 -7.71
C SER A 236 -6.16 -23.32 -6.74
N PHE A 237 -6.57 -23.24 -5.46
CA PHE A 237 -5.83 -22.51 -4.43
C PHE A 237 -4.34 -22.89 -4.38
N ASN A 238 -4.01 -24.17 -4.49
CA ASN A 238 -2.62 -24.64 -4.43
C ASN A 238 -1.86 -24.53 -5.77
N GLN A 239 -2.56 -24.45 -6.89
CA GLN A 239 -1.97 -24.47 -8.24
C GLN A 239 -2.28 -23.19 -9.01
N SER A 240 -2.36 -22.06 -8.32
CA SER A 240 -2.65 -20.75 -8.92
C SER A 240 -1.75 -20.48 -10.13
N ALA A 241 -2.36 -20.19 -11.28
CA ALA A 241 -1.63 -19.91 -12.52
C ALA A 241 -0.85 -18.59 -12.46
N ILE A 242 -1.35 -17.63 -11.66
CA ILE A 242 -0.73 -16.31 -11.51
C ILE A 242 0.36 -16.37 -10.45
N ILE A 243 0.08 -16.86 -9.23
CA ILE A 243 1.06 -16.89 -8.12
C ILE A 243 2.30 -17.69 -8.52
N ASN A 244 2.12 -18.84 -9.17
CA ASN A 244 3.23 -19.72 -9.55
C ASN A 244 3.99 -19.26 -10.81
N SER A 245 3.77 -18.02 -11.27
CA SER A 245 4.37 -17.48 -12.49
C SER A 245 4.98 -16.09 -12.28
N PRO A 246 5.84 -15.60 -13.19
CA PRO A 246 6.34 -14.21 -13.15
C PRO A 246 5.23 -13.16 -13.24
N LEU A 247 4.00 -13.54 -13.61
CA LEU A 247 2.85 -12.63 -13.69
C LEU A 247 2.35 -12.19 -12.31
N PHE A 248 2.83 -12.82 -11.22
CA PHE A 248 2.42 -12.46 -9.88
C PHE A 248 2.74 -11.00 -9.51
N ILE A 249 3.94 -10.52 -9.85
CA ILE A 249 4.34 -9.14 -9.59
C ILE A 249 3.48 -8.12 -10.34
N PRO A 250 3.32 -8.18 -11.68
CA PRO A 250 2.46 -7.22 -12.37
C PRO A 250 1.00 -7.30 -11.92
N PHE A 251 0.51 -8.47 -11.48
CA PHE A 251 -0.81 -8.60 -10.86
C PHE A 251 -0.89 -7.83 -9.53
N LEU A 252 0.07 -8.01 -8.63
CA LEU A 252 0.13 -7.26 -7.36
C LEU A 252 0.22 -5.75 -7.60
N CYS A 253 1.05 -5.31 -8.56
CA CYS A 253 1.12 -3.89 -8.93
C CYS A 253 -0.21 -3.36 -9.45
N ALA A 254 -0.94 -4.13 -10.27
CA ALA A 254 -2.25 -3.75 -10.76
C ALA A 254 -3.25 -3.62 -9.60
N TRP A 255 -3.26 -4.59 -8.68
CA TRP A 255 -4.07 -4.54 -7.46
C TRP A 255 -3.73 -3.30 -6.62
N GLY A 256 -2.45 -3.03 -6.38
CA GLY A 256 -1.97 -1.85 -5.65
C GLY A 256 -2.44 -0.53 -6.27
N LEU A 257 -2.39 -0.41 -7.60
CA LEU A 257 -2.87 0.78 -8.31
C LEU A 257 -4.40 0.95 -8.21
N GLN A 258 -5.15 -0.15 -8.31
CA GLN A 258 -6.61 -0.11 -8.11
C GLN A 258 -6.98 0.29 -6.68
N PHE A 259 -6.22 -0.22 -5.69
CA PHE A 259 -6.36 0.17 -4.30
C PHE A 259 -6.02 1.66 -4.10
N ALA A 260 -4.91 2.14 -4.66
CA ALA A 260 -4.51 3.54 -4.56
C ALA A 260 -5.56 4.46 -5.18
N HIS A 261 -6.22 4.04 -6.26
CA HIS A 261 -7.35 4.75 -6.84
C HIS A 261 -8.57 4.77 -5.89
N GLN A 262 -8.92 3.61 -5.31
CA GLN A 262 -10.03 3.49 -4.35
C GLN A 262 -9.82 4.40 -3.13
N VAL A 263 -8.65 4.33 -2.50
CA VAL A 263 -8.32 5.14 -1.32
C VAL A 263 -8.14 6.61 -1.68
N GLY A 264 -7.55 6.92 -2.84
CA GLY A 264 -7.46 8.28 -3.36
C GLY A 264 -8.82 8.96 -3.46
N ARG A 265 -9.87 8.23 -3.86
CA ARG A 265 -11.25 8.75 -3.87
C ARG A 265 -11.80 8.98 -2.46
N MET A 266 -11.44 8.14 -1.49
CA MET A 266 -11.83 8.33 -0.08
C MET A 266 -11.16 9.59 0.50
N ILE A 267 -9.87 9.79 0.24
CA ILE A 267 -9.12 11.01 0.62
C ILE A 267 -9.76 12.23 -0.04
N LEU A 268 -10.03 12.16 -1.35
CA LEU A 268 -10.70 13.23 -2.08
C LEU A 268 -12.05 13.58 -1.44
N ALA A 269 -12.86 12.58 -1.10
CA ALA A 269 -14.14 12.78 -0.44
C ALA A 269 -13.98 13.40 0.95
N HIS A 270 -12.94 13.03 1.70
CA HIS A 270 -12.62 13.65 2.98
C HIS A 270 -12.31 15.14 2.85
N VAL A 271 -11.37 15.50 1.95
CA VAL A 271 -10.88 16.87 1.82
C VAL A 271 -11.92 17.79 1.17
N THR A 272 -12.80 17.25 0.32
CA THR A 272 -13.90 18.00 -0.33
C THR A 272 -15.23 17.90 0.43
N LYS A 273 -15.29 17.16 1.55
CA LYS A 273 -16.51 16.92 2.34
C LYS A 273 -17.65 16.27 1.55
N GLN A 274 -17.31 15.40 0.60
CA GLN A 274 -18.26 14.60 -0.16
C GLN A 274 -18.69 13.33 0.60
N SER A 275 -19.73 12.67 0.09
CA SER A 275 -20.17 11.36 0.58
C SER A 275 -19.11 10.28 0.33
N PHE A 276 -19.14 9.24 1.16
CA PHE A 276 -18.19 8.13 1.08
C PHE A 276 -18.29 7.40 -0.27
N PRO A 277 -17.16 7.17 -0.97
CA PRO A 277 -17.16 6.47 -2.25
C PRO A 277 -17.26 4.95 -2.04
N TRP A 278 -18.46 4.39 -2.21
CA TRP A 278 -18.70 2.96 -1.92
C TRP A 278 -18.05 1.98 -2.89
N GLY A 279 -18.01 2.29 -4.18
CA GLY A 279 -17.57 1.36 -5.22
C GLY A 279 -16.68 2.03 -6.26
N ASP A 280 -15.92 1.22 -6.99
CA ASP A 280 -14.98 1.65 -8.01
C ASP A 280 -15.27 1.02 -9.37
N ALA A 281 -15.16 1.80 -10.45
CA ALA A 281 -15.34 1.31 -11.80
C ALA A 281 -14.31 0.24 -12.17
N LEU A 282 -13.10 0.31 -11.59
CA LEU A 282 -12.05 -0.70 -11.78
C LEU A 282 -12.46 -2.08 -11.25
N TRP A 283 -13.41 -2.16 -10.32
CA TRP A 283 -13.91 -3.46 -9.85
C TRP A 283 -14.64 -4.22 -10.93
N VAL A 284 -15.35 -3.54 -11.85
CA VAL A 284 -16.04 -4.22 -12.95
C VAL A 284 -15.04 -4.99 -13.80
N TRP A 285 -13.91 -4.37 -14.13
CA TRP A 285 -12.82 -5.03 -14.86
C TRP A 285 -12.26 -6.22 -14.09
N SER A 286 -11.97 -6.06 -12.79
CA SER A 286 -11.43 -7.15 -11.97
C SER A 286 -12.43 -8.29 -11.74
N ILE A 287 -13.73 -7.99 -11.65
CA ILE A 287 -14.80 -8.99 -11.60
C ILE A 287 -14.84 -9.80 -12.90
N LEU A 288 -14.79 -9.14 -14.06
CA LEU A 288 -14.80 -9.83 -15.35
C LEU A 288 -13.59 -10.76 -15.49
N GLY A 289 -12.40 -10.31 -15.10
CA GLY A 289 -11.19 -11.13 -15.09
C GLY A 289 -11.27 -12.31 -14.13
N ALA A 290 -11.75 -12.09 -12.90
CA ALA A 290 -11.91 -13.13 -11.89
C ALA A 290 -12.96 -14.17 -12.29
N LEU A 291 -14.09 -13.75 -12.87
CA LEU A 291 -15.14 -14.64 -13.39
C LEU A 291 -14.63 -15.48 -14.55
N ASP A 292 -13.94 -14.88 -15.53
CA ASP A 292 -13.38 -15.59 -16.68
C ASP A 292 -12.35 -16.65 -16.23
N ALA A 293 -11.43 -16.27 -15.35
CA ALA A 293 -10.40 -17.18 -14.82
C ALA A 293 -11.00 -18.37 -14.07
N ASN A 294 -12.13 -18.17 -13.38
CA ASN A 294 -12.78 -19.21 -12.57
C ASN A 294 -13.99 -19.86 -13.25
N LEU A 295 -14.18 -19.69 -14.57
CA LEU A 295 -15.21 -20.41 -15.32
C LEU A 295 -15.18 -21.93 -15.15
N PRO A 296 -14.00 -22.59 -15.00
CA PRO A 296 -13.95 -24.02 -14.69
C PRO A 296 -14.66 -24.37 -13.37
N LEU A 297 -14.49 -23.52 -12.34
CA LEU A 297 -15.13 -23.71 -11.04
C LEU A 297 -16.63 -23.35 -11.10
N LEU A 298 -16.99 -22.28 -11.81
CA LEU A 298 -18.36 -21.74 -11.81
C LEU A 298 -19.32 -22.49 -12.72
N LEU A 299 -18.86 -22.88 -13.92
CA LEU A 299 -19.70 -23.41 -14.99
C LEU A 299 -19.15 -24.70 -15.62
N ASN A 300 -18.12 -25.31 -15.01
CA ASN A 300 -17.45 -26.52 -15.52
C ASN A 300 -17.04 -26.41 -17.00
N ARG A 301 -16.56 -25.22 -17.40
CA ARG A 301 -16.14 -24.91 -18.77
C ARG A 301 -14.79 -24.18 -18.76
N PRO A 302 -13.97 -24.29 -19.82
CA PRO A 302 -12.72 -23.54 -19.88
C PRO A 302 -12.95 -22.01 -19.85
N PRO A 303 -11.98 -21.22 -19.37
CA PRO A 303 -12.01 -19.77 -19.50
C PRO A 303 -12.24 -19.34 -20.96
N LEU A 304 -12.94 -18.24 -21.19
CA LEU A 304 -13.15 -17.72 -22.55
C LEU A 304 -11.86 -17.07 -23.05
N VAL A 305 -11.27 -16.19 -22.24
CA VAL A 305 -10.06 -15.44 -22.62
C VAL A 305 -8.82 -16.10 -22.01
N GLN A 306 -8.82 -16.35 -20.71
CA GLN A 306 -7.66 -16.82 -19.93
C GLN A 306 -7.41 -18.34 -20.04
N HIS A 307 -7.59 -18.94 -21.22
CA HIS A 307 -7.49 -20.40 -21.41
C HIS A 307 -6.06 -20.95 -21.54
N ASN A 308 -5.05 -20.08 -21.66
CA ASN A 308 -3.63 -20.47 -21.73
C ASN A 308 -2.74 -19.42 -21.04
N GLN A 309 -1.47 -19.78 -20.75
CA GLN A 309 -0.55 -18.91 -20.01
C GLN A 309 -0.26 -17.57 -20.72
N HIS A 310 -0.22 -17.56 -22.05
CA HIS A 310 0.00 -16.35 -22.83
C HIS A 310 -1.16 -15.37 -22.64
N ASN A 311 -2.41 -15.84 -22.75
CA ASN A 311 -3.59 -15.02 -22.59
C ASN A 311 -3.77 -14.54 -21.15
N ILE A 312 -3.45 -15.38 -20.15
CA ILE A 312 -3.38 -14.95 -18.74
C ILE A 312 -2.39 -13.78 -18.63
N GLY A 313 -1.21 -13.91 -19.22
CA GLY A 313 -0.21 -12.83 -19.27
C GLY A 313 -0.73 -11.54 -19.91
N VAL A 314 -1.37 -11.64 -21.07
CA VAL A 314 -1.99 -10.49 -21.76
C VAL A 314 -3.03 -9.82 -20.87
N VAL A 315 -3.94 -10.59 -20.26
CA VAL A 315 -4.98 -10.03 -19.39
C VAL A 315 -4.38 -9.35 -18.16
N VAL A 316 -3.36 -9.94 -17.51
CA VAL A 316 -2.66 -9.33 -16.37
C VAL A 316 -1.97 -8.02 -16.77
N VAL A 317 -1.26 -8.00 -17.89
CA VAL A 317 -0.56 -6.79 -18.38
C VAL A 317 -1.56 -5.69 -18.79
N VAL A 318 -2.65 -6.05 -19.48
CA VAL A 318 -3.74 -5.12 -19.80
C VAL A 318 -4.38 -4.58 -18.52
N THR A 319 -4.60 -5.43 -17.52
CA THR A 319 -5.13 -5.02 -16.21
C THR A 319 -4.20 -4.03 -15.52
N LEU A 320 -2.89 -4.27 -15.54
CA LEU A 320 -1.88 -3.33 -15.05
C LEU A 320 -1.94 -2.00 -15.81
N GLY A 321 -2.00 -2.04 -17.14
CA GLY A 321 -2.11 -0.85 -17.99
C GLY A 321 -3.36 -0.02 -17.71
N ILE A 322 -4.54 -0.66 -17.62
CA ILE A 322 -5.81 -0.01 -17.29
C ILE A 322 -5.75 0.62 -15.89
N SER A 323 -5.17 -0.09 -14.93
CA SER A 323 -5.04 0.38 -13.54
C SER A 323 -4.11 1.60 -13.47
N LEU A 324 -2.99 1.56 -14.18
CA LEU A 324 -2.03 2.66 -14.27
C LEU A 324 -2.64 3.88 -14.94
N VAL A 325 -3.28 3.72 -16.10
CA VAL A 325 -3.92 4.82 -16.83
C VAL A 325 -5.05 5.44 -16.00
N SER A 326 -5.88 4.61 -15.36
CA SER A 326 -6.97 5.10 -14.50
C SER A 326 -6.44 5.90 -13.30
N TYR A 327 -5.41 5.39 -12.63
CA TYR A 327 -4.80 6.09 -11.49
C TYR A 327 -4.09 7.39 -11.93
N ALA A 328 -3.30 7.35 -13.02
CA ALA A 328 -2.64 8.55 -13.55
C ALA A 328 -3.65 9.61 -13.99
N ARG A 329 -4.75 9.20 -14.63
CA ARG A 329 -5.85 10.09 -14.99
C ARG A 329 -6.50 10.69 -13.75
N PHE A 330 -6.76 9.89 -12.71
CA PHE A 330 -7.31 10.37 -11.44
C PHE A 330 -6.40 11.44 -10.81
N CYS A 331 -5.11 11.15 -10.64
CA CYS A 331 -4.16 12.10 -10.06
C CYS A 331 -4.06 13.38 -10.87
N THR A 332 -3.93 13.29 -12.20
CA THR A 332 -3.77 14.48 -13.06
C THR A 332 -4.99 15.40 -13.05
N LEU A 333 -6.20 14.83 -13.11
CA LEU A 333 -7.43 15.61 -13.06
C LEU A 333 -7.65 16.25 -11.69
N VAL A 334 -7.53 15.47 -10.61
CA VAL A 334 -7.79 15.98 -9.26
C VAL A 334 -6.75 17.02 -8.85
N ILE A 335 -5.47 16.79 -9.11
CA ILE A 335 -4.42 17.79 -8.88
C ILE A 335 -4.68 19.03 -9.73
N GLY A 336 -5.06 18.87 -11.00
CA GLY A 336 -5.42 19.96 -11.88
C GLY A 336 -6.56 20.82 -11.33
N ASP A 337 -7.64 20.18 -10.89
CA ASP A 337 -8.81 20.85 -10.34
C ASP A 337 -8.48 21.60 -9.04
N ILE A 338 -7.76 20.96 -8.11
CA ILE A 338 -7.37 21.58 -6.83
C ILE A 338 -6.41 22.75 -7.06
N THR A 339 -5.40 22.58 -7.91
CA THR A 339 -4.41 23.65 -8.21
C THR A 339 -5.07 24.83 -8.91
N ASN A 340 -6.03 24.58 -9.81
CA ASN A 340 -6.80 25.63 -10.48
C ASN A 340 -7.72 26.37 -9.52
N TYR A 341 -8.43 25.65 -8.65
CA TYR A 341 -9.36 26.21 -7.68
C TYR A 341 -8.65 27.02 -6.58
N LEU A 342 -7.59 26.46 -5.98
CA LEU A 342 -6.85 27.12 -4.89
C LEU A 342 -5.83 28.14 -5.40
N GLY A 343 -5.47 28.10 -6.69
CA GLY A 343 -4.42 28.94 -7.25
C GLY A 343 -3.03 28.63 -6.68
N ILE A 344 -2.78 27.38 -6.30
CA ILE A 344 -1.51 26.90 -5.73
C ILE A 344 -0.84 25.97 -6.74
N ALA A 345 0.47 26.08 -6.93
CA ALA A 345 1.20 25.18 -7.84
C ALA A 345 1.62 23.89 -7.11
N CYS A 346 1.46 22.73 -7.75
CA CYS A 346 1.74 21.42 -7.15
C CYS A 346 3.24 21.19 -6.87
N PHE A 347 4.13 21.48 -7.83
CA PHE A 347 5.58 21.17 -7.72
C PHE A 347 6.48 22.37 -7.48
N THR A 348 5.90 23.56 -7.22
CA THR A 348 6.68 24.77 -6.99
C THR A 348 6.07 25.61 -5.90
N VAL A 349 6.88 26.31 -5.11
CA VAL A 349 6.42 27.21 -4.03
C VAL A 349 5.89 28.53 -4.61
N ARG A 350 4.77 28.44 -5.35
CA ARG A 350 4.12 29.54 -6.07
C ARG A 350 2.61 29.54 -5.84
N LYS A 351 2.04 30.74 -5.76
CA LYS A 351 0.60 31.03 -5.68
C LYS A 351 0.22 32.02 -6.78
N LYS A 352 -1.03 31.99 -7.24
CA LYS A 352 -1.61 33.04 -8.08
C LYS A 352 -1.83 34.29 -7.23
N ASP A 353 -1.39 35.44 -7.71
CA ASP A 353 -1.72 36.74 -7.11
C ASP A 353 -3.16 37.18 -7.48
N LEU A 354 -3.61 38.33 -6.98
CA LEU A 354 -4.94 38.89 -7.27
C LEU A 354 -5.20 39.12 -8.77
N SER A 355 -4.14 39.21 -9.59
CA SER A 355 -4.23 39.35 -11.05
C SER A 355 -4.18 38.01 -11.79
N GLY A 356 -4.15 36.90 -11.05
CA GLY A 356 -4.05 35.54 -11.60
C GLY A 356 -2.64 35.13 -12.05
N LYS A 357 -1.61 35.96 -11.81
CA LYS A 357 -0.23 35.65 -12.22
C LYS A 357 0.48 34.81 -11.15
N TRP A 358 1.27 33.84 -11.59
CA TRP A 358 2.06 33.00 -10.68
C TRP A 358 3.23 33.78 -10.07
N ARG A 359 3.27 33.85 -8.74
CA ARG A 359 4.32 34.52 -7.94
C ARG A 359 4.80 33.60 -6.82
N ARG A 360 5.96 33.88 -6.23
CA ARG A 360 6.49 33.11 -5.09
C ARG A 360 5.54 33.25 -3.90
N ALA A 361 5.18 32.15 -3.22
CA ALA A 361 4.14 32.15 -2.19
C ALA A 361 4.31 33.27 -1.13
N GLY A 362 5.50 33.40 -0.55
CA GLY A 362 5.80 34.44 0.45
C GLY A 362 5.72 35.88 -0.05
N SER A 363 5.76 36.13 -1.38
CA SER A 363 5.52 37.47 -1.94
C SER A 363 4.03 37.80 -2.01
N VAL A 364 3.19 36.82 -2.35
CA VAL A 364 1.73 36.98 -2.39
C VAL A 364 1.19 37.20 -0.98
N ASP A 365 1.66 36.40 -0.01
CA ASP A 365 1.20 36.48 1.36
C ASP A 365 1.53 37.86 1.97
N LYS A 366 2.71 38.44 1.68
CA LYS A 366 3.05 39.83 2.09
C LYS A 366 2.14 40.89 1.48
N ILE A 367 1.81 40.77 0.20
CA ILE A 367 0.92 41.72 -0.50
C ILE A 367 -0.51 41.66 0.07
N MET A 368 -0.99 40.47 0.43
CA MET A 368 -2.33 40.31 1.02
C MET A 368 -2.40 40.80 2.47
N VAL A 369 -1.34 40.64 3.27
CA VAL A 369 -1.27 41.15 4.64
C VAL A 369 -1.13 42.67 4.66
N GLY A 370 -0.33 43.25 3.75
CA GLY A 370 -0.14 44.71 3.65
C GLY A 370 -1.36 45.50 3.16
N LYS A 371 -2.41 44.84 2.67
CA LYS A 371 -3.72 45.46 2.32
C LYS A 371 -4.76 45.39 3.44
N LYS A 372 -4.47 44.68 4.54
CA LYS A 372 -5.37 44.53 5.71
C LYS A 372 -5.02 45.47 6.86
N GLN A 373 -4.00 46.32 6.71
CA GLN A 373 -3.76 47.52 7.51
C GLN A 373 -4.21 48.73 6.68
#